data_AF-A0A5J5QH43-F1
#
_entry.id   AF-A0A5J5QH43-F1
#
_cell.length_a   1.000
_cell.length_b   1.000
_cell.length_c   1.000
_cell.angle_alpha   90.00
_cell.angle_beta   90.00
_cell.angle_gamma   90.00
#
_symmetry.space_group_name_H-M   'P 1'
#
loop_
_entity.id
_entity.type
_entity.pdbx_description
1 polymer ?
#
loop_
_entity_poly.entity_id
_entity_poly.type
_entity_poly.pdbx_seq_one_letter_code
_entity_poly.pdbx_strand_id
1 'polypeptide(L)'
;MASFRSLKSAIFDREEKKQQYQAHIRGLNAYDRHKKFLNDYVGFYGKEKSTDVKLPIKTDHDTLREGYRFIRSEEDDMNHSWEQKLVKRYYDKLFKEYCIADMSQYKCGKIGLRWRTEKEVISGKGQFICGNKHCNEKDGLASYEVNFSYFEDGENKQALVKLVTCERCAEKLHYKKRKEKEKEKEFDRKQKKDYKRKRDQSKDKDDTDEEREGSREKRKGKRASSSAINHERDDDDEDFDKYLEGMFP
;
A
#
# COMPACT_ATOMS: atom_id res chain seq x y z
N MET A 1 -79.26 23.88 -17.32
CA MET A 1 -78.71 23.81 -18.68
C MET A 1 -77.59 24.84 -18.80
N ALA A 2 -76.34 24.42 -19.05
CA ALA A 2 -75.24 25.36 -19.23
C ALA A 2 -75.47 26.17 -20.51
N SER A 3 -75.52 27.51 -20.38
CA SER A 3 -75.77 28.40 -21.51
C SER A 3 -74.59 28.34 -22.50
N PHE A 4 -74.86 28.42 -23.80
CA PHE A 4 -73.84 28.43 -24.87
C PHE A 4 -72.75 29.50 -24.65
N ARG A 5 -73.06 30.61 -23.98
CA ARG A 5 -72.07 31.64 -23.59
C ARG A 5 -71.07 31.12 -22.55
N SER A 6 -71.54 30.34 -21.57
CA SER A 6 -70.70 29.75 -20.52
C SER A 6 -69.83 28.61 -21.06
N LEU A 7 -70.34 27.84 -22.01
CA LEU A 7 -69.53 26.85 -22.75
C LEU A 7 -68.45 27.52 -23.59
N LYS A 8 -68.79 28.60 -24.30
CA LYS A 8 -67.83 29.36 -25.10
C LYS A 8 -66.73 29.97 -24.23
N SER A 9 -67.07 30.63 -23.12
CA SER A 9 -66.06 31.18 -22.20
C SER A 9 -65.15 30.09 -21.61
N ALA A 10 -65.70 28.93 -21.22
CA ALA A 10 -64.90 27.81 -20.71
C ALA A 10 -63.94 27.21 -21.75
N ILE A 11 -64.30 27.27 -23.04
CA ILE A 11 -63.42 26.83 -24.14
C ILE A 11 -62.28 27.85 -24.33
N PHE A 12 -62.58 29.15 -24.36
CA PHE A 12 -61.57 30.20 -24.48
C PHE A 12 -60.59 30.21 -23.30
N ASP A 13 -61.08 30.12 -22.06
CA ASP A 13 -60.23 30.07 -20.86
C ASP A 13 -59.29 28.85 -20.86
N ARG A 14 -59.74 27.72 -21.43
CA ARG A 14 -58.94 26.51 -21.59
C ARG A 14 -57.85 26.69 -22.65
N GLU A 15 -58.16 27.40 -23.73
CA GLU A 15 -57.23 27.67 -24.82
C GLU A 15 -56.15 28.68 -24.42
N GLU A 16 -56.50 29.74 -23.69
CA GLU A 16 -55.55 30.69 -23.12
C GLU A 16 -54.60 30.01 -22.13
N LYS A 17 -55.11 29.16 -21.23
CA LYS A 17 -54.26 28.39 -20.30
C LYS A 17 -53.27 27.48 -21.02
N LYS A 18 -53.67 26.88 -22.15
CA LYS A 18 -52.76 26.08 -22.99
C LYS A 18 -51.66 26.95 -23.60
N GLN A 19 -52.02 28.10 -24.14
CA GLN A 19 -51.06 29.03 -24.74
C GLN A 19 -50.07 29.58 -23.70
N GLN A 20 -50.56 29.96 -22.52
CA GLN A 20 -49.72 30.40 -21.40
C GLN A 20 -48.76 29.30 -20.94
N TYR A 21 -49.25 28.07 -20.82
CA TYR A 21 -48.42 26.93 -20.43
C TYR A 21 -47.33 26.62 -21.48
N GLN A 22 -47.67 26.71 -22.78
CA GLN A 22 -46.75 26.50 -23.88
C GLN A 22 -45.68 27.60 -23.96
N ALA A 23 -46.07 28.87 -23.78
CA ALA A 23 -45.13 29.99 -23.71
C ALA A 23 -44.18 29.86 -22.51
N HIS A 24 -44.71 29.49 -21.33
CA HIS A 24 -43.91 29.25 -20.14
C HIS A 24 -42.94 28.08 -20.31
N ILE A 25 -43.33 26.99 -20.98
CA ILE A 25 -42.39 25.90 -21.29
C ILE A 25 -41.31 26.38 -22.24
N ARG A 26 -41.66 27.10 -23.30
CA ARG A 26 -40.70 27.53 -24.33
C ARG A 26 -39.67 28.53 -23.79
N GLY A 27 -40.03 29.31 -22.76
CA GLY A 27 -39.14 30.26 -22.09
C GLY A 27 -38.20 29.67 -21.04
N LEU A 28 -38.36 28.40 -20.67
CA LEU A 28 -37.50 27.73 -19.68
C LEU A 28 -36.24 27.10 -20.31
N ASN A 29 -35.16 27.05 -19.54
CA ASN A 29 -33.94 26.33 -19.92
C ASN A 29 -34.22 24.82 -20.11
N ALA A 30 -33.40 24.12 -20.90
CA ALA A 30 -33.57 22.69 -21.19
C ALA A 30 -33.68 21.84 -19.92
N TYR A 31 -32.86 22.13 -18.91
CA TYR A 31 -32.89 21.46 -17.61
C TYR A 31 -34.21 21.72 -16.85
N ASP A 32 -34.66 22.97 -16.80
CA ASP A 32 -35.87 23.35 -16.07
C ASP A 32 -37.14 22.81 -16.73
N ARG A 33 -37.16 22.77 -18.08
CA ARG A 33 -38.22 22.10 -18.85
C ARG A 33 -38.30 20.62 -18.51
N HIS A 34 -37.15 19.93 -18.48
CA HIS A 34 -37.08 18.51 -18.16
C HIS A 34 -37.60 18.24 -16.74
N LYS A 35 -37.16 19.02 -15.75
CA LYS A 35 -37.63 18.91 -14.36
C LYS A 35 -39.14 19.12 -14.24
N LYS A 36 -39.68 20.13 -14.93
CA LYS A 36 -41.13 20.39 -14.95
C LYS A 36 -41.90 19.23 -15.55
N PHE A 37 -41.46 18.68 -16.69
CA PHE A 37 -42.13 17.54 -17.32
C PHE A 37 -42.10 16.28 -16.46
N LEU A 38 -40.98 16.00 -15.79
CA LEU A 38 -40.90 14.89 -14.84
C LEU A 38 -41.89 15.07 -13.69
N ASN A 39 -41.96 16.26 -13.10
CA ASN A 39 -42.89 16.55 -12.01
C ASN A 39 -44.35 16.46 -12.45
N ASP A 40 -44.70 17.00 -13.61
CA ASP A 40 -46.06 16.95 -14.16
C ASP A 40 -46.48 15.50 -14.47
N TYR A 41 -45.56 14.69 -14.99
CA TYR A 41 -45.79 13.26 -15.25
C TYR A 41 -46.05 12.49 -13.94
N VAL A 42 -45.20 12.69 -12.94
CA VAL A 42 -45.36 12.07 -11.61
C VAL A 42 -46.66 12.53 -10.95
N GLY A 43 -47.02 13.81 -11.05
CA GLY A 43 -48.26 14.33 -10.45
C GLY A 43 -49.54 13.82 -11.13
N PHE A 44 -49.53 13.61 -12.45
CA PHE A 44 -50.72 13.19 -13.20
C PHE A 44 -50.93 11.67 -13.19
N TYR A 45 -49.84 10.89 -13.30
CA TYR A 45 -49.91 9.43 -13.40
C TYR A 45 -49.45 8.70 -12.12
N GLY A 46 -48.65 9.34 -11.26
CA GLY A 46 -48.16 8.77 -9.99
C GLY A 46 -49.19 8.89 -8.87
N LYS A 47 -50.26 8.08 -8.94
CA LYS A 47 -51.31 8.03 -7.90
C LYS A 47 -50.83 7.46 -6.55
N GLU A 48 -49.69 6.79 -6.51
CA GLU A 48 -49.01 6.46 -5.27
C GLU A 48 -47.79 7.35 -5.13
N LYS A 49 -47.63 7.98 -3.97
CA LYS A 49 -46.38 8.67 -3.61
C LYS A 49 -45.29 7.62 -3.70
N SER A 50 -44.55 7.61 -4.80
CA SER A 50 -43.31 6.85 -4.90
C SER A 50 -42.50 7.30 -3.70
N THR A 51 -42.31 6.41 -2.72
CA THR A 51 -41.21 6.55 -1.79
C THR A 51 -40.01 6.87 -2.66
N ASP A 52 -39.35 7.98 -2.38
CA ASP A 52 -38.14 8.39 -3.09
C ASP A 52 -37.10 7.33 -2.71
N VAL A 53 -37.18 6.16 -3.36
CA VAL A 53 -36.23 5.08 -3.21
C VAL A 53 -35.01 5.62 -3.91
N LYS A 54 -34.21 6.36 -3.14
CA LYS A 54 -32.84 6.65 -3.48
C LYS A 54 -32.13 5.31 -3.51
N LEU A 55 -32.25 4.63 -4.66
CA LEU A 55 -31.38 3.52 -4.97
C LEU A 55 -29.96 4.04 -4.77
N PRO A 56 -29.06 3.26 -4.15
CA PRO A 56 -27.67 3.66 -4.05
C PRO A 56 -27.16 3.93 -5.47
N ILE A 57 -27.06 5.20 -5.85
CA ILE A 57 -26.51 5.58 -7.14
C ILE A 57 -25.03 5.31 -7.00
N LYS A 58 -24.57 4.19 -7.56
CA LYS A 58 -23.15 3.92 -7.69
C LYS A 58 -22.58 4.94 -8.66
N THR A 59 -21.70 5.79 -8.16
CA THR A 59 -20.95 6.72 -9.01
C THR A 59 -19.89 5.93 -9.77
N ASP A 60 -19.52 6.35 -10.98
CA ASP A 60 -18.38 5.80 -11.72
C ASP A 60 -17.10 5.74 -10.86
N HIS A 61 -16.90 6.72 -9.97
CA HIS A 61 -15.78 6.75 -9.02
C HIS A 61 -15.86 5.64 -7.97
N ASP A 62 -17.06 5.29 -7.51
CA ASP A 62 -17.28 4.22 -6.54
C ASP A 62 -17.05 2.87 -7.20
N THR A 63 -17.53 2.69 -8.44
CA THR A 63 -17.24 1.53 -9.28
C THR A 63 -15.73 1.35 -9.50
N LEU A 64 -15.01 2.45 -9.77
CA LEU A 64 -13.55 2.41 -9.91
C LEU A 64 -12.86 2.02 -8.60
N ARG A 65 -13.34 2.53 -7.46
CA ARG A 65 -12.78 2.21 -6.15
C ARG A 65 -12.97 0.73 -5.78
N GLU A 66 -14.15 0.18 -6.07
CA GLU A 66 -14.48 -1.22 -5.80
C GLU A 66 -13.69 -2.17 -6.70
N GLY A 67 -13.54 -1.84 -7.99
CA GLY A 67 -12.92 -2.74 -8.97
C GLY A 67 -11.43 -2.54 -9.20
N TYR A 68 -10.80 -1.47 -8.67
CA TYR A 68 -9.38 -1.20 -8.90
C TYR A 68 -8.51 -2.29 -8.25
N ARG A 69 -7.67 -2.90 -9.08
CA ARG A 69 -6.61 -3.82 -8.65
C ARG A 69 -5.23 -3.25 -8.93
N PHE A 70 -4.29 -3.43 -8.02
CA PHE A 70 -2.92 -2.91 -8.18
C PHE A 70 -2.20 -3.60 -9.35
N ILE A 71 -2.36 -4.92 -9.48
CA ILE A 71 -1.97 -5.71 -10.65
C ILE A 71 -3.21 -6.49 -11.09
N ARG A 72 -3.61 -6.32 -12.35
CA ARG A 72 -4.69 -7.11 -12.94
C ARG A 72 -4.15 -8.45 -13.44
N SER A 73 -4.85 -9.54 -13.15
CA SER A 73 -4.63 -10.84 -13.80
C SER A 73 -5.51 -10.98 -15.03
N GLU A 74 -5.17 -11.92 -15.92
CA GLU A 74 -5.97 -12.22 -17.12
C GLU A 74 -7.37 -12.74 -16.77
N GLU A 75 -7.55 -13.36 -15.60
CA GLU A 75 -8.85 -13.84 -15.11
C GLU A 75 -9.83 -12.69 -14.86
N ASP A 76 -9.35 -11.55 -14.40
CA ASP A 76 -10.18 -10.36 -14.15
C ASP A 76 -10.72 -9.73 -15.43
N ASP A 77 -10.00 -9.94 -16.53
CA ASP A 77 -10.36 -9.43 -17.84
C ASP A 77 -11.38 -10.32 -18.56
N MET A 78 -11.66 -11.52 -18.03
CA MET A 78 -12.67 -12.42 -18.59
C MET A 78 -14.10 -11.91 -18.36
N ASN A 79 -14.32 -11.14 -17.31
CA ASN A 79 -15.66 -10.66 -16.98
C ASN A 79 -16.00 -9.39 -17.78
N HIS A 80 -17.07 -9.47 -18.59
CA HIS A 80 -17.42 -8.44 -19.57
C HIS A 80 -18.31 -7.31 -19.02
N SER A 81 -18.42 -7.19 -17.69
CA SER A 81 -19.22 -6.14 -17.05
C SER A 81 -18.73 -4.76 -17.49
N TRP A 82 -19.67 -3.82 -17.66
CA TRP A 82 -19.34 -2.44 -18.02
C TRP A 82 -18.40 -1.80 -16.97
N GLU A 83 -18.56 -2.17 -15.70
CA GLU A 83 -17.75 -1.71 -14.56
C GLU A 83 -16.29 -2.11 -14.74
N GLN A 84 -16.05 -3.38 -15.10
CA GLN A 84 -14.70 -3.90 -15.30
C GLN A 84 -14.05 -3.34 -16.56
N LYS A 85 -14.83 -3.06 -17.61
CA LYS A 85 -14.35 -2.35 -18.80
C LYS A 85 -13.92 -0.92 -18.48
N LEU A 86 -14.65 -0.22 -17.60
CA LEU A 86 -14.28 1.12 -17.13
C LEU A 86 -12.96 1.07 -16.34
N VAL A 87 -12.85 0.15 -15.40
CA VAL A 87 -11.62 -0.03 -14.60
C VAL A 87 -10.44 -0.45 -15.50
N LYS A 88 -10.65 -1.29 -16.51
CA LYS A 88 -9.62 -1.69 -17.47
C LYS A 88 -9.05 -0.49 -18.21
N ARG A 89 -9.92 0.34 -18.79
CA ARG A 89 -9.51 1.58 -19.45
C ARG A 89 -8.72 2.51 -18.52
N TYR A 90 -9.11 2.59 -17.26
CA TYR A 90 -8.36 3.35 -16.26
C TYR A 90 -6.99 2.74 -15.98
N TYR A 91 -6.89 1.41 -15.85
CA TYR A 91 -5.64 0.69 -15.63
C TYR A 91 -4.65 0.84 -16.80
N ASP A 92 -5.16 0.80 -18.03
CA ASP A 92 -4.36 0.97 -19.24
C ASP A 92 -3.79 2.38 -19.36
N LYS A 93 -4.53 3.38 -18.84
CA LYS A 93 -4.07 4.78 -18.77
C LYS A 93 -2.93 5.01 -17.76
N LEU A 94 -2.73 4.10 -16.81
CA LEU A 94 -1.69 4.23 -15.78
C LEU A 94 -0.33 3.75 -16.30
N PHE A 95 0.70 4.50 -15.95
CA PHE A 95 2.09 4.19 -16.28
C PHE A 95 2.71 3.34 -15.18
N LYS A 96 3.21 2.16 -15.58
CA LYS A 96 3.59 1.05 -14.69
C LYS A 96 5.10 0.82 -14.55
N GLU A 97 5.92 1.75 -15.03
CA GLU A 97 7.39 1.65 -14.95
C GLU A 97 7.93 2.04 -13.57
N TYR A 98 7.40 3.14 -13.01
CA TYR A 98 7.81 3.68 -11.71
C TYR A 98 6.58 3.99 -10.87
N CYS A 99 6.62 3.65 -9.58
CA CYS A 99 5.57 3.97 -8.62
C CYS A 99 5.80 5.31 -7.93
N ILE A 100 4.71 5.89 -7.43
CA ILE A 100 4.73 6.98 -6.45
C ILE A 100 4.49 6.38 -5.07
N ALA A 101 5.27 6.82 -4.10
CA ALA A 101 5.08 6.49 -2.69
C ALA A 101 4.39 7.61 -1.93
N ASP A 102 3.51 7.23 -1.02
CA ASP A 102 3.08 8.04 0.11
C ASP A 102 3.80 7.53 1.36
N MET A 103 4.79 8.31 1.80
CA MET A 103 5.59 7.99 2.98
C MET A 103 5.07 8.69 4.23
N SER A 104 3.87 9.26 4.25
CA SER A 104 3.37 10.06 5.39
C SER A 104 3.33 9.25 6.71
N GLN A 105 3.07 7.94 6.62
CA GLN A 105 2.99 7.04 7.78
C GLN A 105 4.25 6.16 7.96
N TYR A 106 5.41 6.58 7.43
CA TYR A 106 6.65 5.80 7.48
C TYR A 106 7.08 5.41 8.91
N LYS A 107 6.77 6.25 9.92
CA LYS A 107 7.05 5.96 11.33
C LYS A 107 6.33 4.72 11.85
N CYS A 108 5.14 4.44 11.32
CA CYS A 108 4.36 3.24 11.61
C CYS A 108 4.79 2.04 10.74
N GLY A 109 5.80 2.21 9.88
CA GLY A 109 6.26 1.19 8.94
C GLY A 109 5.28 0.94 7.78
N LYS A 110 4.32 1.83 7.57
CA LYS A 110 3.33 1.74 6.49
C LYS A 110 3.71 2.73 5.38
N ILE A 111 3.80 2.23 4.16
CA ILE A 111 4.08 3.02 2.95
C ILE A 111 3.01 2.67 1.94
N GLY A 112 2.33 3.68 1.40
CA GLY A 112 1.38 3.51 0.31
C GLY A 112 2.08 3.61 -1.02
N LEU A 113 1.79 2.73 -1.97
CA LEU A 113 2.29 2.79 -3.33
C LEU A 113 1.12 2.92 -4.31
N ARG A 114 1.33 3.65 -5.40
CA ARG A 114 0.41 3.72 -6.52
C ARG A 114 1.13 3.92 -7.84
N TRP A 115 0.48 3.53 -8.93
CA TRP A 115 0.94 3.82 -10.28
C TRP A 115 0.80 5.30 -10.63
N ARG A 116 1.62 5.73 -11.60
CA ARG A 116 1.67 7.12 -12.06
C ARG A 116 0.55 7.41 -13.03
N THR A 117 0.02 8.63 -12.94
CA THR A 117 -0.90 9.18 -13.92
C THR A 117 -0.14 9.94 -15.01
N GLU A 118 -0.75 10.07 -16.19
CA GLU A 118 -0.19 10.82 -17.33
C GLU A 118 0.33 12.22 -16.95
N LYS A 119 -0.45 12.98 -16.19
CA LYS A 119 -0.06 14.33 -15.73
C LYS A 119 1.24 14.33 -14.92
N GLU A 120 1.46 13.28 -14.12
CA GLU A 120 2.65 13.15 -13.28
C GLU A 120 3.86 12.71 -14.08
N VAL A 121 3.67 11.88 -15.09
CA VAL A 121 4.71 11.48 -16.03
C VAL A 121 5.18 12.69 -16.83
N ILE A 122 4.26 13.50 -17.35
CA ILE A 122 4.59 14.76 -18.04
C ILE A 122 5.34 15.72 -17.11
N SER A 123 4.96 15.76 -15.82
CA SER A 123 5.65 16.57 -14.80
C SER A 123 7.01 15.99 -14.39
N GLY A 124 7.37 14.77 -14.81
CA GLY A 124 8.61 14.09 -14.43
C GLY A 124 8.63 13.51 -13.01
N LYS A 125 7.47 13.40 -12.33
CA LYS A 125 7.40 12.84 -10.97
C LYS A 125 7.73 11.35 -10.96
N GLY A 126 8.60 10.93 -10.03
CA GLY A 126 9.09 9.56 -9.92
C GLY A 126 10.15 9.16 -10.94
N GLN A 127 10.68 10.10 -11.73
CA GLN A 127 11.80 9.88 -12.64
C GLN A 127 12.84 11.00 -12.52
N PHE A 128 12.45 12.25 -12.76
CA PHE A 128 13.30 13.45 -12.62
C PHE A 128 13.01 14.24 -11.34
N ILE A 129 11.96 13.86 -10.62
CA ILE A 129 11.56 14.44 -9.34
C ILE A 129 11.28 13.27 -8.40
N CYS A 130 11.55 13.45 -7.11
CA CYS A 130 11.30 12.47 -6.08
C CYS A 130 9.88 11.87 -6.18
N GLY A 131 9.79 10.55 -6.13
CA GLY A 131 8.54 9.79 -6.21
C GLY A 131 7.69 9.84 -4.94
N ASN A 132 8.08 10.60 -3.91
CA ASN A 132 7.23 10.81 -2.74
C ASN A 132 6.16 11.88 -3.04
N LYS A 133 4.89 11.57 -2.79
CA LYS A 133 3.73 12.45 -3.04
C LYS A 133 3.91 13.87 -2.46
N HIS A 134 4.54 13.97 -1.29
CA HIS A 134 4.75 15.22 -0.55
C HIS A 134 6.17 15.79 -0.68
N CYS A 135 6.94 15.36 -1.68
CA CYS A 135 8.29 15.84 -1.93
C CYS A 135 8.43 16.29 -3.39
N ASN A 136 9.14 17.39 -3.63
CA ASN A 136 9.41 17.91 -4.98
C ASN A 136 10.92 18.10 -5.21
N GLU A 137 11.76 17.40 -4.45
CA GLU A 137 13.23 17.43 -4.60
C GLU A 137 13.64 16.82 -5.95
N LYS A 138 14.60 17.44 -6.63
CA LYS A 138 15.13 16.99 -7.92
C LYS A 138 16.56 16.43 -7.82
N ASP A 139 17.27 16.80 -6.75
CA ASP A 139 18.66 16.41 -6.56
C ASP A 139 18.79 15.10 -5.76
N GLY A 140 19.86 14.35 -6.03
CA GLY A 140 20.18 13.12 -5.30
C GLY A 140 19.15 12.00 -5.46
N LEU A 141 18.57 11.86 -6.66
CA LEU A 141 17.59 10.82 -6.97
C LEU A 141 18.28 9.47 -7.18
N ALA A 142 17.81 8.45 -6.47
CA ALA A 142 18.23 7.06 -6.66
C ALA A 142 17.00 6.18 -6.94
N SER A 143 17.18 5.20 -7.81
CA SER A 143 16.18 4.16 -8.11
C SER A 143 16.30 3.01 -7.12
N TYR A 144 15.20 2.68 -6.46
CA TYR A 144 15.06 1.59 -5.52
C TYR A 144 14.07 0.56 -6.06
N GLU A 145 14.39 -0.71 -5.89
CA GLU A 145 13.46 -1.81 -6.11
C GLU A 145 12.87 -2.21 -4.75
N VAL A 146 11.55 -2.10 -4.63
CA VAL A 146 10.83 -2.29 -3.38
C VAL A 146 9.92 -3.50 -3.54
N ASN A 147 10.09 -4.50 -2.67
CA ASN A 147 9.13 -5.59 -2.58
C ASN A 147 7.87 -5.08 -1.87
N PHE A 148 6.80 -4.86 -2.64
CA PHE A 148 5.53 -4.39 -2.15
C PHE A 148 4.62 -5.58 -1.84
N SER A 149 4.43 -5.84 -0.54
CA SER A 149 3.45 -6.80 -0.05
C SER A 149 2.14 -6.07 0.28
N TYR A 150 1.04 -6.51 -0.31
CA TYR A 150 -0.28 -5.91 -0.15
C TYR A 150 -1.37 -6.99 -0.09
N PHE A 151 -2.47 -6.67 0.59
CA PHE A 151 -3.63 -7.54 0.71
C PHE A 151 -4.71 -7.07 -0.24
N GLU A 152 -5.16 -7.96 -1.12
CA GLU A 152 -6.17 -7.67 -2.14
C GLU A 152 -7.00 -8.94 -2.38
N ASP A 153 -8.33 -8.80 -2.44
CA ASP A 153 -9.27 -9.90 -2.70
C ASP A 153 -9.17 -11.12 -1.75
N GLY A 154 -8.80 -10.88 -0.48
CA GLY A 154 -8.63 -11.95 0.50
C GLY A 154 -7.26 -12.62 0.48
N GLU A 155 -6.38 -12.22 -0.44
CA GLU A 155 -5.06 -12.83 -0.63
C GLU A 155 -3.92 -11.82 -0.38
N ASN A 156 -2.79 -12.33 0.14
CA ASN A 156 -1.57 -11.55 0.25
C ASN A 156 -0.78 -11.68 -1.07
N LYS A 157 -0.71 -10.58 -1.82
CA LYS A 157 0.07 -10.49 -3.06
C LYS A 157 1.38 -9.77 -2.80
N GLN A 158 2.40 -10.10 -3.59
CA GLN A 158 3.69 -9.44 -3.57
C GLN A 158 4.08 -9.00 -4.98
N ALA A 159 4.67 -7.82 -5.09
CA ALA A 159 5.11 -7.27 -6.36
C ALA A 159 6.41 -6.49 -6.18
N LEU A 160 7.40 -6.77 -7.03
CA LEU A 160 8.61 -5.97 -7.08
C LEU A 160 8.35 -4.73 -7.94
N VAL A 161 8.40 -3.55 -7.31
CA VAL A 161 8.13 -2.28 -7.99
C VAL A 161 9.34 -1.35 -7.93
N LYS A 162 9.51 -0.56 -8.99
CA LYS A 162 10.59 0.44 -9.07
C LYS A 162 10.11 1.79 -8.56
N LEU A 163 10.93 2.44 -7.75
CA LEU A 163 10.63 3.72 -7.13
C LEU A 163 11.86 4.61 -7.12
N VAL A 164 11.74 5.84 -7.60
CA VAL A 164 12.83 6.82 -7.54
C VAL A 164 12.60 7.77 -6.37
N THR A 165 13.58 7.92 -5.48
CA THR A 165 13.49 8.84 -4.34
C THR A 165 14.79 9.58 -4.09
N CYS A 166 14.68 10.79 -3.53
CA CYS A 166 15.82 11.50 -2.98
C CYS A 166 16.35 10.83 -1.71
N GLU A 167 17.59 11.14 -1.33
CA GLU A 167 18.27 10.60 -0.14
C GLU A 167 17.42 10.67 1.15
N ARG A 168 16.80 11.84 1.40
CA ARG A 168 15.90 12.04 2.56
C ARG A 168 14.69 11.10 2.57
N CYS A 169 14.16 10.76 1.40
CA CYS A 169 13.01 9.86 1.28
C CYS A 169 13.46 8.39 1.27
N ALA A 170 14.66 8.08 0.77
CA ALA A 170 15.25 6.76 0.89
C ALA A 170 15.46 6.36 2.36
N GLU A 171 15.85 7.30 3.22
CA GLU A 171 15.95 7.05 4.66
C GLU A 171 14.60 6.68 5.31
N LYS A 172 13.50 7.27 4.83
CA LYS A 172 12.13 6.98 5.27
C LYS A 172 11.67 5.62 4.75
N LEU A 173 12.01 5.28 3.51
CA LEU A 173 11.75 3.97 2.91
C LEU A 173 12.36 2.83 3.74
N HIS A 174 13.61 3.01 4.17
CA HIS A 174 14.33 2.00 4.96
C HIS A 174 14.17 2.15 6.49
N TYR A 175 13.29 3.04 6.96
CA TYR A 175 13.13 3.33 8.39
C TYR A 175 12.83 2.08 9.22
N LYS A 176 11.88 1.25 8.76
CA LYS A 176 11.48 0.01 9.46
C LYS A 176 12.64 -0.99 9.54
N LYS A 177 13.30 -1.27 8.42
CA LYS A 177 14.43 -2.21 8.33
C LYS A 177 15.62 -1.77 9.20
N ARG A 178 15.89 -0.46 9.27
CA ARG A 178 16.93 0.09 10.15
C ARG A 178 16.58 -0.12 11.63
N LYS A 179 15.33 0.18 12.01
CA LYS A 179 14.84 0.03 13.39
C LYS A 179 14.82 -1.44 13.85
N GLU A 180 14.51 -2.38 12.96
CA GLU A 180 14.58 -3.81 13.25
C GLU A 180 16.02 -4.27 13.49
N LYS A 181 16.96 -3.87 12.61
CA LYS A 181 18.40 -4.17 12.79
C LYS A 181 18.97 -3.58 14.07
N GLU A 182 18.54 -2.39 14.48
CA GLU A 182 18.96 -1.78 15.75
C GLU A 182 18.49 -2.59 16.96
N LYS A 183 17.23 -3.06 16.94
CA LYS A 183 16.69 -3.91 18.00
C LYS A 183 17.39 -5.26 18.08
N GLU A 184 17.67 -5.88 16.93
CA GLU A 184 18.41 -7.14 16.86
C GLU A 184 19.80 -7.00 17.46
N LYS A 185 20.55 -5.96 17.09
CA LYS A 185 21.86 -5.66 17.70
C LYS A 185 21.78 -5.40 19.20
N GLU A 186 20.72 -4.77 19.68
CA GLU A 186 20.50 -4.56 21.11
C GLU A 186 20.25 -5.90 21.83
N PHE A 187 19.45 -6.78 21.24
CA PHE A 187 19.16 -8.11 21.75
C PHE A 187 20.44 -8.97 21.83
N ASP A 188 21.23 -9.00 20.76
CA ASP A 188 22.52 -9.70 20.74
C ASP A 188 23.51 -9.18 21.78
N ARG A 189 23.55 -7.86 21.98
CA ARG A 189 24.38 -7.24 23.03
C ARG A 189 23.92 -7.65 24.43
N LYS A 190 22.61 -7.80 24.67
CA LYS A 190 22.08 -8.30 25.94
C LYS A 190 22.41 -9.77 26.13
N GLN A 191 22.17 -10.62 25.11
CA GLN A 191 22.52 -12.03 25.16
C GLN A 191 24.01 -12.23 25.45
N LYS A 192 24.93 -11.55 24.73
CA LYS A 192 26.38 -11.66 24.98
C LYS A 192 26.77 -11.26 26.41
N LYS A 193 26.10 -10.26 27.00
CA LYS A 193 26.32 -9.87 28.41
C LYS A 193 25.81 -10.95 29.37
N ASP A 194 24.67 -11.56 29.10
CA ASP A 194 24.11 -12.62 29.94
C ASP A 194 24.93 -13.93 29.85
N TYR A 195 25.40 -14.30 28.66
CA TYR A 195 26.35 -15.40 28.46
C TYR A 195 27.65 -15.15 29.25
N LYS A 196 28.19 -13.92 29.22
CA LYS A 196 29.39 -13.58 29.99
C LYS A 196 29.15 -13.67 31.51
N ARG A 197 28.02 -13.15 32.01
CA ARG A 197 27.63 -13.26 33.42
C ARG A 197 27.49 -14.70 33.90
N LYS A 198 26.85 -15.57 33.11
CA LYS A 198 26.73 -17.00 33.42
C LYS A 198 28.08 -17.70 33.49
N ARG A 199 29.00 -17.37 32.56
CA ARG A 199 30.37 -17.92 32.54
C ARG A 199 31.19 -17.48 33.76
N ASP A 200 31.07 -16.21 34.16
CA ASP A 200 31.77 -15.71 35.34
C ASP A 200 31.22 -16.37 36.63
N GLN A 201 29.91 -16.59 36.71
CA GLN A 201 29.27 -17.25 37.87
C GLN A 201 29.58 -18.76 37.98
N SER A 202 29.92 -19.44 36.89
CA SER A 202 30.39 -20.84 36.93
C SER A 202 31.86 -20.98 37.35
N LYS A 203 32.67 -19.92 37.28
CA LYS A 203 34.08 -19.95 37.70
C LYS A 203 34.27 -19.78 39.20
N ASP A 204 33.37 -19.07 39.88
CA ASP A 204 33.43 -18.87 41.34
C ASP A 204 32.92 -20.07 42.16
N LYS A 205 32.47 -21.16 41.52
CA LYS A 205 31.95 -22.36 42.20
C LYS A 205 32.90 -23.57 42.19
N ASP A 206 34.08 -23.43 41.58
CA ASP A 206 35.08 -24.49 41.44
C ASP A 206 36.32 -24.26 42.33
N ASP A 207 36.26 -23.30 43.27
CA ASP A 207 37.40 -22.88 44.11
C ASP A 207 37.13 -23.19 45.60
N THR A 208 36.50 -24.33 45.87
CA THR A 208 36.22 -24.81 47.24
C THR A 208 36.37 -26.32 47.40
N ASP A 209 37.48 -26.90 46.97
CA ASP A 209 38.10 -28.05 47.68
C ASP A 209 39.48 -28.35 47.10
N GLU A 210 40.56 -28.03 47.81
CA GLU A 210 41.80 -28.84 47.88
C GLU A 210 42.83 -28.17 48.80
N GLU A 211 42.65 -28.35 50.11
CA GLU A 211 43.79 -28.34 51.04
C GLU A 211 44.23 -29.80 51.29
N ARG A 212 45.43 -30.17 50.82
CA ARG A 212 46.33 -31.10 51.53
C ARG A 212 47.77 -31.08 50.97
N GLU A 213 48.63 -30.51 51.81
CA GLU A 213 50.09 -30.61 52.00
C GLU A 213 50.98 -31.44 51.04
N GLY A 214 52.16 -30.89 50.70
CA GLY A 214 53.24 -31.68 50.09
C GLY A 214 54.54 -30.93 49.73
N SER A 215 55.27 -30.50 50.75
CA SER A 215 56.67 -30.04 50.81
C SER A 215 57.68 -30.40 49.69
N ARG A 216 58.65 -29.46 49.50
CA ARG A 216 60.10 -29.58 49.13
C ARG A 216 60.62 -29.24 47.72
N GLU A 217 61.28 -28.08 47.69
CA GLU A 217 62.68 -27.80 47.30
C GLU A 217 63.21 -28.04 45.86
N LYS A 218 63.85 -26.96 45.35
CA LYS A 218 65.14 -26.86 44.64
C LYS A 218 65.22 -27.30 43.15
N ARG A 219 65.43 -26.32 42.24
CA ARG A 219 66.76 -25.89 41.69
C ARG A 219 66.68 -25.21 40.31
N LYS A 220 67.22 -23.99 40.27
CA LYS A 220 68.07 -23.32 39.26
C LYS A 220 68.41 -24.06 37.92
N GLY A 221 68.18 -23.38 36.79
CA GLY A 221 68.86 -23.61 35.49
C GLY A 221 68.22 -22.83 34.33
N LYS A 222 68.69 -21.63 33.98
CA LYS A 222 69.45 -21.27 32.74
C LYS A 222 68.88 -21.72 31.38
N ARG A 223 68.46 -20.71 30.60
CA ARG A 223 68.75 -20.37 29.17
C ARG A 223 68.38 -21.32 28.01
N ALA A 224 67.66 -20.69 27.07
CA ALA A 224 67.86 -20.61 25.61
C ALA A 224 67.15 -21.60 24.66
N SER A 225 66.33 -20.96 23.80
CA SER A 225 66.10 -21.10 22.35
C SER A 225 65.72 -22.43 21.68
N SER A 226 64.96 -22.21 20.59
CA SER A 226 64.66 -23.09 19.44
C SER A 226 63.54 -24.10 19.70
N SER A 227 62.59 -24.39 18.82
CA SER A 227 62.25 -23.95 17.46
C SER A 227 61.05 -24.79 17.01
N ALA A 228 60.26 -24.28 16.05
CA ALA A 228 59.40 -25.04 15.14
C ALA A 228 58.17 -25.74 15.76
N ILE A 229 57.01 -25.98 15.14
CA ILE A 229 56.33 -25.73 13.85
C ILE A 229 54.92 -26.37 14.07
N ASN A 230 53.90 -25.99 13.28
CA ASN A 230 52.52 -26.53 13.20
C ASN A 230 51.50 -25.86 14.16
N HIS A 231 50.23 -25.65 13.82
CA HIS A 231 49.42 -26.17 12.72
C HIS A 231 48.29 -25.18 12.44
N GLU A 232 47.86 -25.12 11.19
CA GLU A 232 46.69 -24.42 10.65
C GLU A 232 45.41 -24.72 11.46
N ARG A 233 44.50 -23.75 11.53
CA ARG A 233 43.12 -23.98 12.01
C ARG A 233 42.23 -24.05 10.79
N ASP A 234 41.73 -25.25 10.60
CA ASP A 234 40.81 -25.70 9.56
C ASP A 234 39.46 -24.98 9.61
N ASP A 235 38.89 -24.92 8.40
CA ASP A 235 37.56 -24.49 8.01
C ASP A 235 36.45 -25.32 8.68
N ASP A 236 35.52 -24.64 9.37
CA ASP A 236 34.25 -25.21 9.84
C ASP A 236 33.16 -25.09 8.74
N ASP A 237 33.42 -25.60 7.53
CA ASP A 237 32.45 -25.62 6.41
C ASP A 237 31.81 -27.01 6.17
N GLU A 238 32.24 -28.08 6.85
CA GLU A 238 31.73 -29.45 6.60
C GLU A 238 30.44 -29.82 7.36
N ASP A 239 29.97 -29.02 8.33
CA ASP A 239 28.77 -29.36 9.14
C ASP A 239 27.45 -28.87 8.50
N PHE A 240 27.49 -28.06 7.44
CA PHE A 240 26.29 -27.54 6.79
C PHE A 240 25.69 -28.50 5.74
N ASP A 241 26.54 -29.23 5.01
CA ASP A 241 26.09 -30.11 3.91
C ASP A 241 25.40 -31.39 4.42
N LYS A 242 25.73 -31.85 5.63
CA LYS A 242 25.07 -33.01 6.26
C LYS A 242 23.62 -32.73 6.68
N TYR A 243 23.24 -31.46 6.81
CA TYR A 243 21.86 -31.07 7.15
C TYR A 243 20.92 -31.07 5.93
N LEU A 244 21.45 -30.96 4.71
CA LEU A 244 20.65 -30.83 3.48
C LEU A 244 20.33 -32.17 2.81
N GLU A 245 21.04 -33.25 3.12
CA GLU A 245 20.96 -34.53 2.40
C GLU A 245 19.71 -35.38 2.73
N GLY A 246 18.80 -34.89 3.58
CA GLY A 246 17.60 -35.62 4.03
C GLY A 246 16.26 -34.95 3.74
N MET A 247 16.23 -33.80 3.03
CA MET A 247 15.03 -32.96 2.92
C MET A 247 14.24 -33.05 1.61
N PHE A 248 14.68 -33.81 0.61
CA PHE A 248 13.96 -33.97 -0.66
C PHE A 248 13.86 -35.45 -1.06
N PRO A 249 12.64 -36.02 -1.12
CA PRO A 249 12.36 -37.30 -1.76
C PRO A 249 12.52 -37.25 -3.28
#